data_AF-A0A8X6XP04-F1
#
_entry.id   AF-A0A8X6XP04-F1
#
_cell.length_a   1.000
_cell.length_b   1.000
_cell.length_c   1.000
_cell.angle_alpha   90.00
_cell.angle_beta   90.00
_cell.angle_gamma   90.00
#
_symmetry.space_group_name_H-M   'P 1'
#
loop_
_entity.id
_entity.type
_entity.pdbx_description
1 polymer ?
#
loop_
_entity_poly.entity_id
_entity_poly.type
_entity_poly.pdbx_seq_one_letter_code
_entity_poly.pdbx_strand_id
1 'polypeptide(L)'
;MSSKQILLLEAFYGGSHKQLIDLISELFPTLTELHTMTPKKWHWRGLTSPLHFSETIPTNQNFRVLFTSSVVSLAELIAIRSDLAQLYKIVYFHENQLAYPVREQKKRYFQHGYNDILSCLVADKILFNSNYNKESFLKSLPAFFNVMPDYRPKNLDQKIRSKCEVVYFPIDIQEDCLQISENDAVLERPLHIVWSHRWEHDKDPNTFFSVMYRLKDSGECFDLSVIGETFTEKPKIFEEARKYLKDHIVNWGYIPEKEEYYKVLRSADVVVSTAIHEFFGVSMMEATGFHCYPLCPNKLVYPEIYPKKYLYNTPNQLYKKLKHFCKYPNAARHNTEVDLAPFTWETLKSKYKSIFMEAMT
;
A
#
# COMPACT_ATOMS: atom_id res chain seq x y z
N MET A 1 27.50 -15.43 -21.77
CA MET A 1 26.62 -14.39 -21.20
C MET A 1 25.60 -15.10 -20.34
N SER A 2 25.37 -14.65 -19.10
CA SER A 2 24.32 -15.22 -18.25
C SER A 2 22.98 -15.08 -18.95
N SER A 3 22.31 -16.19 -19.26
CA SER A 3 21.00 -16.14 -19.90
C SER A 3 19.97 -15.66 -18.89
N LYS A 4 19.09 -14.73 -19.29
CA LYS A 4 18.02 -14.22 -18.43
C LYS A 4 17.06 -15.36 -18.10
N GLN A 5 16.72 -15.51 -16.82
CA GLN A 5 15.83 -16.58 -16.32
C GLN A 5 14.56 -16.04 -15.68
N ILE A 6 14.55 -14.77 -15.25
CA ILE A 6 13.42 -14.15 -14.55
C ILE A 6 12.89 -13.00 -15.41
N LEU A 7 11.62 -13.08 -15.78
CA LEU A 7 10.90 -12.02 -16.46
C LEU A 7 10.04 -11.25 -15.45
N LEU A 8 10.34 -9.98 -15.22
CA LEU A 8 9.56 -9.08 -14.37
C LEU A 8 8.67 -8.19 -15.23
N LEU A 9 7.36 -8.20 -14.97
CA LEU A 9 6.37 -7.39 -15.66
C LEU A 9 5.63 -6.47 -14.70
N GLU A 10 5.69 -5.16 -14.94
CA GLU A 10 4.92 -4.19 -14.14
C GLU A 10 4.19 -3.17 -15.03
N ALA A 11 2.87 -3.29 -15.10
CA ALA A 11 2.02 -2.40 -15.88
C ALA A 11 1.78 -1.04 -15.20
N PHE A 12 2.13 -0.89 -13.92
CA PHE A 12 2.02 0.37 -13.19
C PHE A 12 3.32 0.66 -12.43
N TYR A 13 4.38 0.99 -13.16
CA TYR A 13 5.71 1.13 -12.58
C TYR A 13 5.93 2.50 -11.91
N GLY A 14 5.41 2.64 -10.69
CA GLY A 14 5.55 3.83 -9.85
C GLY A 14 5.24 3.54 -8.37
N GLY A 15 5.60 4.44 -7.47
CA GLY A 15 5.36 4.28 -6.03
C GLY A 15 5.83 2.91 -5.49
N SER A 16 4.98 2.25 -4.72
CA SER A 16 5.26 0.94 -4.13
C SER A 16 5.49 -0.17 -5.17
N HIS A 17 4.87 -0.10 -6.35
CA HIS A 17 5.08 -1.08 -7.41
C HIS A 17 6.51 -1.03 -7.93
N LYS A 18 6.98 0.19 -8.27
CA LYS A 18 8.37 0.40 -8.70
C LYS A 18 9.37 -0.07 -7.64
N GLN A 19 9.16 0.32 -6.39
CA GLN A 19 10.05 -0.06 -5.28
C GLN A 19 10.20 -1.58 -5.17
N LEU A 20 9.10 -2.33 -5.17
CA LEU A 20 9.18 -3.79 -5.06
C LEU A 20 9.91 -4.41 -6.25
N ILE A 21 9.59 -3.96 -7.47
CA ILE A 21 10.21 -4.46 -8.69
C ILE A 21 11.71 -4.18 -8.71
N ASP A 22 12.13 -2.99 -8.29
CA ASP A 22 13.54 -2.61 -8.21
C ASP A 22 14.29 -3.51 -7.22
N LEU A 23 13.74 -3.69 -6.01
CA LEU A 23 14.33 -4.56 -5.00
C LEU A 23 14.48 -6.02 -5.49
N ILE A 24 13.47 -6.56 -6.18
CA ILE A 24 13.54 -7.90 -6.77
C ILE A 24 14.59 -7.95 -7.90
N SER A 25 14.63 -6.93 -8.77
CA SER A 25 15.60 -6.85 -9.85
C SER A 25 17.04 -6.79 -9.32
N GLU A 26 17.26 -6.07 -8.22
CA GLU A 26 18.54 -5.97 -7.52
C GLU A 26 18.97 -7.27 -6.83
N LEU A 27 18.03 -8.13 -6.42
CA LEU A 27 18.37 -9.49 -5.94
C LEU A 27 18.98 -10.37 -7.03
N PHE A 28 18.61 -10.13 -8.29
CA PHE A 28 18.93 -11.00 -9.43
C PHE A 28 19.39 -10.20 -10.66
N PRO A 29 20.44 -9.36 -10.55
CA PRO A 29 20.77 -8.35 -11.58
C PRO A 29 21.16 -8.96 -12.93
N THR A 30 21.80 -10.13 -12.92
CA THR A 30 22.23 -10.83 -14.13
C THR A 30 21.18 -11.78 -14.70
N LEU A 31 20.16 -12.16 -13.91
CA LEU A 31 19.12 -13.12 -14.30
C LEU A 31 17.81 -12.45 -14.72
N THR A 32 17.61 -11.19 -14.35
CA THR A 32 16.35 -10.47 -14.55
C THR A 32 16.29 -9.70 -15.86
N GLU A 33 15.16 -9.80 -16.55
CA GLU A 33 14.73 -8.87 -17.59
C GLU A 33 13.43 -8.19 -17.17
N LEU A 34 13.38 -6.86 -17.27
CA LEU A 34 12.29 -6.03 -16.77
C LEU A 34 11.55 -5.33 -17.91
N HIS A 35 10.23 -5.50 -17.96
CA HIS A 35 9.34 -4.77 -18.88
C HIS A 35 8.29 -4.01 -18.08
N THR A 36 8.12 -2.72 -18.39
CA THR A 36 7.28 -1.81 -17.58
C THR A 36 6.41 -0.91 -18.42
N MET A 37 5.30 -0.46 -17.84
CA MET A 37 4.51 0.66 -18.35
C MET A 37 4.47 1.80 -17.32
N THR A 38 4.24 3.03 -17.80
CA THR A 38 4.20 4.22 -16.92
C THR A 38 3.04 4.18 -15.91
N PRO A 39 3.22 4.73 -14.69
CA PRO A 39 2.27 4.67 -13.60
C PRO A 39 1.16 5.73 -13.75
N LYS A 40 0.48 5.70 -14.90
CA LYS A 40 -0.61 6.62 -15.22
C LYS A 40 -1.79 5.82 -15.72
N LYS A 41 -3.00 6.26 -15.35
CA LYS A 41 -4.27 5.68 -15.83
C LYS A 41 -4.32 4.16 -15.57
N TRP A 42 -4.19 3.73 -14.31
CA TRP A 42 -4.10 2.32 -13.93
C TRP A 42 -5.19 1.42 -14.55
N HIS A 43 -6.44 1.92 -14.66
CA HIS A 43 -7.53 1.19 -15.31
C HIS A 43 -7.20 0.80 -16.76
N TRP A 44 -6.53 1.67 -17.51
CA TRP A 44 -6.07 1.36 -18.86
C TRP A 44 -4.91 0.38 -18.84
N ARG A 45 -3.99 0.52 -17.88
CA ARG A 45 -2.87 -0.42 -17.70
C ARG A 45 -3.36 -1.84 -17.51
N GLY A 46 -4.34 -2.06 -16.63
CA GLY A 46 -4.86 -3.41 -16.40
C GLY A 46 -5.68 -4.02 -17.54
N LEU A 47 -6.09 -3.22 -18.53
CA LEU A 47 -6.79 -3.70 -19.73
C LEU A 47 -5.84 -3.90 -20.92
N THR A 48 -4.85 -3.02 -21.09
CA THR A 48 -4.03 -2.99 -22.32
C THR A 48 -2.63 -3.55 -22.13
N SER A 49 -2.21 -3.84 -20.90
CA SER A 49 -0.87 -4.40 -20.65
C SER A 49 -0.61 -5.73 -21.35
N PRO A 50 -1.58 -6.67 -21.51
CA PRO A 50 -1.32 -7.91 -22.23
C PRO A 50 -0.89 -7.67 -23.67
N LEU A 51 -1.60 -6.80 -24.39
CA LEU A 51 -1.26 -6.45 -25.77
C LEU A 51 0.12 -5.79 -25.86
N HIS A 52 0.39 -4.80 -25.00
CA HIS A 52 1.68 -4.13 -24.98
C HIS A 52 2.83 -5.11 -24.73
N PHE A 53 2.73 -5.94 -23.69
CA PHE A 53 3.77 -6.89 -23.35
C PHE A 53 3.93 -8.03 -24.36
N SER A 54 2.86 -8.38 -25.08
CA SER A 54 2.97 -9.37 -26.17
C SER A 54 3.91 -8.92 -27.29
N GLU A 55 3.99 -7.60 -27.54
CA GLU A 55 4.84 -6.98 -28.56
C GLU A 55 6.24 -6.65 -28.04
N THR A 56 6.39 -6.28 -26.76
CA THR A 56 7.68 -5.82 -26.22
C THR A 56 8.56 -6.94 -25.68
N ILE A 57 7.97 -8.02 -25.16
CA ILE A 57 8.75 -9.13 -24.60
C ILE A 57 9.35 -9.94 -25.76
N PRO A 58 10.68 -10.11 -25.84
CA PRO A 58 11.29 -10.90 -26.90
C PRO A 58 10.88 -12.38 -26.85
N THR A 59 10.82 -13.03 -28.01
CA THR A 59 10.62 -14.49 -28.14
C THR A 59 11.96 -15.23 -28.03
N ASN A 60 11.92 -16.54 -27.75
CA ASN A 60 13.09 -17.43 -27.71
C ASN A 60 14.15 -17.08 -26.62
N GLN A 61 13.68 -16.60 -25.47
CA GLN A 61 14.51 -16.42 -24.27
C GLN A 61 14.43 -17.64 -23.34
N ASN A 62 15.44 -17.83 -22.49
CA ASN A 62 15.47 -18.92 -21.51
C ASN A 62 14.80 -18.53 -20.18
N PHE A 63 13.70 -17.78 -20.24
CA PHE A 63 12.93 -17.48 -19.05
C PHE A 63 12.42 -18.79 -18.44
N ARG A 64 12.47 -18.86 -17.11
CA ARG A 64 11.89 -19.94 -16.31
C ARG A 64 10.77 -19.41 -15.41
N VAL A 65 10.90 -18.16 -14.97
CA VAL A 65 9.95 -17.53 -14.04
C VAL A 65 9.40 -16.25 -14.65
N LEU A 66 8.09 -16.07 -14.55
CA LEU A 66 7.40 -14.81 -14.83
C LEU A 66 6.84 -14.27 -13.51
N PHE A 67 7.26 -13.08 -13.12
CA PHE A 67 6.69 -12.36 -11.99
C PHE A 67 5.94 -11.12 -12.49
N THR A 68 4.76 -10.88 -11.94
CA THR A 68 3.99 -9.67 -12.25
C THR A 68 3.12 -9.20 -11.09
N SER A 69 2.74 -7.93 -11.07
CA SER A 69 1.70 -7.44 -10.17
C SER A 69 0.30 -7.86 -10.64
N SER A 70 -0.68 -7.84 -9.74
CA SER A 70 -2.09 -8.11 -10.07
C SER A 70 -2.68 -7.15 -11.11
N VAL A 71 -2.01 -6.02 -11.40
CA VAL A 71 -2.44 -5.08 -12.45
C VAL A 71 -2.43 -5.75 -13.83
N VAL A 72 -1.51 -6.68 -14.10
CA VAL A 72 -1.44 -7.36 -15.40
C VAL A 72 -2.53 -8.43 -15.48
N SER A 73 -3.36 -8.37 -16.53
CA SER A 73 -4.26 -9.49 -16.90
C SER A 73 -3.41 -10.66 -17.43
N LEU A 74 -2.87 -11.46 -16.51
CA LEU A 74 -1.93 -12.53 -16.80
C LEU A 74 -2.56 -13.60 -17.69
N ALA A 75 -3.83 -13.93 -17.45
CA ALA A 75 -4.57 -14.92 -18.24
C ALA A 75 -4.67 -14.52 -19.72
N GLU A 76 -4.92 -13.24 -20.01
CA GLU A 76 -4.94 -12.73 -21.38
C GLU A 76 -3.54 -12.76 -22.02
N LEU A 77 -2.51 -12.34 -21.27
CA LEU A 77 -1.14 -12.31 -21.77
C LEU A 77 -0.65 -13.70 -22.19
N ILE A 78 -0.82 -14.71 -21.34
CA ILE A 78 -0.34 -16.06 -21.65
C ILE A 78 -1.19 -16.75 -22.73
N ALA A 79 -2.44 -16.33 -22.93
CA ALA A 79 -3.29 -16.83 -24.00
C ALA A 79 -2.78 -16.39 -25.38
N ILE A 80 -2.25 -15.17 -25.50
CA ILE A 80 -1.65 -14.65 -26.75
C ILE A 80 -0.15 -14.96 -26.86
N ARG A 81 0.52 -15.25 -25.75
CA ARG A 81 1.94 -15.64 -25.67
C ARG A 81 2.09 -17.03 -25.06
N SER A 82 1.81 -18.05 -25.85
CA SER A 82 1.88 -19.46 -25.43
C SER A 82 3.28 -19.90 -24.94
N ASP A 83 4.34 -19.23 -25.39
CA ASP A 83 5.70 -19.41 -24.90
C ASP A 83 5.85 -18.98 -23.43
N LEU A 84 5.12 -17.94 -22.99
CA LEU A 84 5.11 -17.49 -21.60
C LEU A 84 4.23 -18.37 -20.71
N ALA A 85 3.27 -19.11 -21.27
CA ALA A 85 2.36 -19.98 -20.51
C ALA A 85 3.08 -21.12 -19.77
N GLN A 86 4.25 -21.54 -20.28
CA GLN A 86 5.07 -22.62 -19.71
C GLN A 86 5.93 -22.18 -18.52
N LEU A 87 6.11 -20.87 -18.32
CA LEU A 87 6.91 -20.32 -17.23
C LEU A 87 6.26 -20.58 -15.88
N TYR A 88 7.04 -20.65 -14.81
CA TYR A 88 6.49 -20.60 -13.45
C TYR A 88 5.98 -19.18 -13.16
N LYS A 89 4.69 -19.02 -12.88
CA LYS A 89 4.01 -17.71 -12.83
C LYS A 89 3.74 -17.28 -11.40
N ILE A 90 4.32 -16.15 -11.00
CA ILE A 90 4.14 -15.53 -9.70
C ILE A 90 3.38 -14.22 -9.87
N VAL A 91 2.25 -14.07 -9.17
CA VAL A 91 1.48 -12.82 -9.14
C VAL A 91 1.54 -12.20 -7.76
N TYR A 92 1.87 -10.91 -7.68
CA TYR A 92 1.93 -10.15 -6.43
C TYR A 92 0.79 -9.12 -6.32
N PHE A 93 0.03 -9.18 -5.25
CA PHE A 93 -1.07 -8.27 -4.94
C PHE A 93 -0.59 -7.17 -3.99
N HIS A 94 -0.32 -5.97 -4.56
CA HIS A 94 -0.26 -4.73 -3.78
C HIS A 94 -1.64 -4.33 -3.26
N GLU A 95 -2.66 -4.66 -4.04
CA GLU A 95 -4.05 -4.32 -3.81
C GLU A 95 -4.96 -5.33 -4.51
N ASN A 96 -6.21 -5.45 -4.05
CA ASN A 96 -7.18 -6.34 -4.68
C ASN A 96 -8.48 -5.60 -5.02
N GLN A 97 -8.99 -5.82 -6.23
CA GLN A 97 -10.12 -5.05 -6.75
C GLN A 97 -11.48 -5.48 -6.18
N LEU A 98 -11.53 -6.58 -5.43
CA LEU A 98 -12.76 -7.12 -4.85
C LEU A 98 -13.12 -6.45 -3.52
N ALA A 99 -12.13 -5.95 -2.78
CA ALA A 99 -12.31 -5.32 -1.47
C ALA A 99 -12.30 -3.78 -1.52
N TYR A 100 -12.12 -3.19 -2.71
CA TYR A 100 -12.20 -1.73 -2.89
C TYR A 100 -13.64 -1.24 -2.68
N PRO A 101 -13.88 -0.16 -1.90
CA PRO A 101 -15.21 0.37 -1.68
C PRO A 101 -15.75 1.04 -2.96
N VAL A 102 -16.70 0.39 -3.62
CA VAL A 102 -17.32 0.93 -4.82
C VAL A 102 -18.56 1.75 -4.45
N ARG A 103 -18.56 3.05 -4.72
CA ARG A 103 -19.76 3.92 -4.54
C ARG A 103 -20.88 3.59 -5.54
N GLU A 104 -20.51 3.11 -6.73
CA GLU A 104 -21.42 2.65 -7.79
C GLU A 104 -20.80 1.45 -8.53
N GLN A 105 -21.44 0.28 -8.51
CA GLN A 105 -20.99 -0.89 -9.27
C GLN A 105 -21.17 -0.68 -10.78
N LYS A 106 -20.21 0.00 -11.42
CA LYS A 106 -20.09 0.08 -12.89
C LYS A 106 -19.50 -1.23 -13.41
N LYS A 107 -19.97 -1.70 -14.57
CA LYS A 107 -19.48 -2.92 -15.25
C LYS A 107 -17.94 -2.99 -15.34
N ARG A 108 -17.27 -1.86 -15.54
CA ARG A 108 -15.79 -1.78 -15.57
C ARG A 108 -15.11 -2.25 -14.28
N TYR A 109 -15.71 -2.04 -13.11
CA TYR A 109 -15.13 -2.49 -11.84
C TYR A 109 -15.22 -4.01 -11.70
N PHE A 110 -16.28 -4.62 -12.25
CA PHE A 110 -16.36 -6.08 -12.36
C PHE A 110 -15.23 -6.62 -13.25
N GLN A 111 -14.90 -5.99 -14.38
CA GLN A 111 -13.82 -6.47 -15.24
C GLN A 111 -12.48 -6.54 -14.50
N HIS A 112 -12.12 -5.54 -13.69
CA HIS A 112 -10.86 -5.53 -12.95
C HIS A 112 -10.79 -6.66 -11.92
N GLY A 113 -11.83 -6.85 -11.11
CA GLY A 113 -11.89 -7.97 -10.17
C GLY A 113 -11.94 -9.32 -10.87
N TYR A 114 -12.58 -9.41 -12.03
CA TYR A 114 -12.61 -10.63 -12.83
C TYR A 114 -11.22 -10.97 -13.38
N ASN A 115 -10.47 -9.97 -13.86
CA ASN A 115 -9.09 -10.13 -14.31
C ASN A 115 -8.17 -10.60 -13.15
N ASP A 116 -8.29 -10.02 -11.95
CA ASP A 116 -7.55 -10.48 -10.77
C ASP A 116 -7.78 -11.99 -10.53
N ILE A 117 -9.04 -12.43 -10.59
CA ILE A 117 -9.43 -13.83 -10.36
C ILE A 117 -8.87 -14.75 -11.45
N LEU A 118 -8.96 -14.35 -12.72
CA LEU A 118 -8.40 -15.13 -13.84
C LEU A 118 -6.87 -15.23 -13.72
N SER A 119 -6.19 -14.13 -13.39
CA SER A 119 -4.75 -14.11 -13.11
C SER A 119 -4.39 -15.06 -11.97
N CYS A 120 -5.17 -15.08 -10.88
CA CYS A 120 -4.99 -16.05 -9.81
C CYS A 120 -5.16 -17.50 -10.29
N LEU A 121 -6.08 -17.79 -11.20
CA LEU A 121 -6.30 -19.17 -11.68
C LEU A 121 -5.15 -19.70 -12.51
N VAL A 122 -4.51 -18.85 -13.34
CA VAL A 122 -3.38 -19.25 -14.19
C VAL A 122 -2.01 -19.14 -13.51
N ALA A 123 -1.91 -18.41 -12.38
CA ALA A 123 -0.67 -18.32 -11.60
C ALA A 123 -0.35 -19.63 -10.87
N ASP A 124 0.94 -19.93 -10.71
CA ASP A 124 1.42 -21.04 -9.89
C ASP A 124 1.55 -20.63 -8.42
N LYS A 125 1.96 -19.38 -8.17
CA LYS A 125 2.10 -18.79 -6.83
C LYS A 125 1.45 -17.40 -6.78
N ILE A 126 0.73 -17.12 -5.70
CA ILE A 126 0.05 -15.83 -5.49
C ILE A 126 0.53 -15.23 -4.18
N LEU A 127 1.16 -14.08 -4.26
CA LEU A 127 1.71 -13.37 -3.11
C LEU A 127 0.81 -12.19 -2.74
N PHE A 128 0.51 -12.03 -1.47
CA PHE A 128 -0.23 -10.88 -0.94
C PHE A 128 0.64 -10.10 0.02
N ASN A 129 0.55 -8.77 -0.04
CA ASN A 129 1.28 -7.86 0.84
C ASN A 129 0.81 -7.89 2.31
N SER A 130 -0.30 -8.55 2.64
CA SER A 130 -0.78 -8.74 4.03
C SER A 130 -1.81 -9.89 4.11
N ASN A 131 -2.04 -10.40 5.32
CA ASN A 131 -3.14 -11.33 5.55
C ASN A 131 -4.49 -10.65 5.35
N TYR A 132 -4.63 -9.38 5.72
CA TYR A 132 -5.84 -8.62 5.44
C TYR A 132 -6.16 -8.57 3.94
N ASN A 133 -5.18 -8.26 3.08
CA ASN A 133 -5.37 -8.24 1.63
C ASN A 133 -5.78 -9.63 1.10
N LYS A 134 -5.07 -10.68 1.51
CA LYS A 134 -5.38 -12.08 1.14
C LYS A 134 -6.80 -12.48 1.56
N GLU A 135 -7.15 -12.30 2.82
CA GLU A 135 -8.44 -12.76 3.36
C GLU A 135 -9.61 -11.92 2.85
N SER A 136 -9.42 -10.61 2.68
CA SER A 136 -10.45 -9.74 2.09
C SER A 136 -10.74 -10.11 0.64
N PHE A 137 -9.72 -10.45 -0.16
CA PHE A 137 -9.90 -10.96 -1.53
C PHE A 137 -10.68 -12.29 -1.53
N LEU A 138 -10.18 -13.31 -0.82
CA LEU A 138 -10.75 -14.65 -0.85
C LEU A 138 -12.19 -14.70 -0.32
N LYS A 139 -12.50 -13.95 0.75
CA LYS A 139 -13.85 -13.88 1.32
C LYS A 139 -14.84 -13.12 0.43
N SER A 140 -14.33 -12.26 -0.45
CA SER A 140 -15.17 -11.48 -1.37
C SER A 140 -15.56 -12.25 -2.64
N LEU A 141 -14.86 -13.35 -2.97
CA LEU A 141 -15.13 -14.15 -4.18
C LEU A 141 -16.59 -14.57 -4.32
N PRO A 142 -17.28 -15.15 -3.31
CA PRO A 142 -18.67 -15.57 -3.48
C PRO A 142 -19.61 -14.39 -3.74
N ALA A 143 -19.44 -13.30 -3.00
CA ALA A 143 -20.27 -12.10 -3.14
C ALA A 143 -20.04 -11.40 -4.49
N PHE A 144 -18.80 -11.38 -4.98
CA PHE A 144 -18.43 -10.80 -6.26
C PHE A 144 -19.20 -11.43 -7.43
N PHE A 145 -19.37 -12.76 -7.42
CA PHE A 145 -20.08 -13.48 -8.48
C PHE A 145 -21.61 -13.46 -8.36
N ASN A 146 -22.18 -12.88 -7.30
CA ASN A 146 -23.64 -12.69 -7.21
C ASN A 146 -24.19 -11.76 -8.29
N VAL A 147 -23.34 -10.91 -8.87
CA VAL A 147 -23.69 -10.05 -10.01
C VAL A 147 -23.93 -10.86 -11.30
N MET A 148 -23.36 -12.06 -11.42
CA MET A 148 -23.63 -12.94 -12.56
C MET A 148 -25.05 -13.52 -12.45
N PRO A 149 -25.87 -13.46 -13.51
CA PRO A 149 -27.23 -13.99 -13.48
C PRO A 149 -27.27 -15.52 -13.35
N ASP A 150 -26.36 -16.22 -14.03
CA ASP A 150 -26.25 -17.68 -14.09
C ASP A 150 -24.77 -18.15 -14.16
N TYR A 151 -24.56 -19.47 -14.26
CA TYR A 151 -23.23 -20.13 -14.39
C TYR A 151 -22.15 -19.68 -13.39
N ARG A 152 -22.54 -19.40 -12.14
CA ARG A 152 -21.61 -18.94 -11.11
C ARG A 152 -20.57 -20.01 -10.78
N PRO A 153 -19.27 -19.66 -10.81
CA PRO A 153 -18.22 -20.60 -10.47
C PRO A 153 -18.28 -20.97 -8.98
N LYS A 154 -17.93 -22.22 -8.68
CA LYS A 154 -17.93 -22.76 -7.31
C LYS A 154 -16.50 -23.11 -6.87
N ASN A 155 -16.25 -23.03 -5.56
CA ASN A 155 -15.00 -23.45 -4.90
C ASN A 155 -13.74 -22.72 -5.42
N LEU A 156 -13.89 -21.49 -5.94
CA LEU A 156 -12.75 -20.68 -6.38
C LEU A 156 -11.84 -20.29 -5.22
N ASP A 157 -12.43 -20.03 -4.05
CA ASP A 157 -11.70 -19.72 -2.83
C ASP A 157 -10.72 -20.84 -2.48
N GLN A 158 -11.15 -22.11 -2.51
CA GLN A 158 -10.30 -23.26 -2.21
C GLN A 158 -9.17 -23.40 -3.24
N LYS A 159 -9.49 -23.28 -4.53
CA LYS A 159 -8.51 -23.39 -5.64
C LYS A 159 -7.45 -22.30 -5.60
N ILE A 160 -7.84 -21.07 -5.27
CA ILE A 160 -6.93 -19.94 -5.23
C ILE A 160 -6.12 -19.99 -3.93
N ARG A 161 -6.76 -20.27 -2.79
CA ARG A 161 -6.14 -20.28 -1.46
C ARG A 161 -4.94 -21.22 -1.37
N SER A 162 -4.96 -22.38 -2.03
CA SER A 162 -3.84 -23.33 -2.00
C SER A 162 -2.55 -22.78 -2.63
N LYS A 163 -2.64 -21.72 -3.42
CA LYS A 163 -1.51 -21.06 -4.10
C LYS A 163 -1.10 -19.75 -3.42
N CYS A 164 -1.88 -19.31 -2.43
CA CYS A 164 -1.67 -18.03 -1.76
C CYS A 164 -0.61 -18.13 -0.66
N GLU A 165 0.26 -17.14 -0.63
CA GLU A 165 1.21 -16.91 0.45
C GLU A 165 1.24 -15.41 0.79
N VAL A 166 1.49 -15.07 2.05
CA VAL A 166 1.69 -13.68 2.46
C VAL A 166 3.18 -13.41 2.50
N VAL A 167 3.60 -12.40 1.74
CA VAL A 167 4.94 -11.84 1.76
C VAL A 167 4.75 -10.34 1.85
N TYR A 168 5.08 -9.78 3.01
CA TYR A 168 4.85 -8.36 3.26
C TYR A 168 5.59 -7.49 2.24
N PHE A 169 5.02 -6.32 1.95
CA PHE A 169 5.71 -5.34 1.14
C PHE A 169 6.90 -4.77 1.91
N PRO A 170 8.12 -4.77 1.34
CA PRO A 170 9.30 -4.28 2.04
C PRO A 170 9.26 -2.76 2.14
N ILE A 171 9.24 -2.24 3.37
CA ILE A 171 9.39 -0.80 3.61
C ILE A 171 10.85 -0.40 3.43
N ASP A 172 11.07 0.72 2.75
CA ASP A 172 12.40 1.28 2.47
C ASP A 172 12.66 2.46 3.41
N ILE A 173 12.93 2.09 4.66
CA ILE A 173 13.38 3.00 5.72
C ILE A 173 14.81 2.59 6.05
N GLN A 174 15.78 3.46 5.78
CA GLN A 174 17.17 3.20 6.10
C GLN A 174 17.31 3.02 7.63
N GLU A 175 18.08 2.04 8.09
CA GLU A 175 18.24 1.76 9.52
C GLU A 175 18.78 2.97 10.30
N ASP A 176 19.64 3.77 9.67
CA ASP A 176 20.18 5.02 10.24
C ASP A 176 19.07 6.05 10.54
N CYS A 177 17.95 5.99 9.83
CA CYS A 177 16.79 6.85 10.06
C CYS A 177 15.97 6.44 11.30
N LEU A 178 16.16 5.22 11.82
CA LEU A 178 15.48 4.70 13.00
C LEU A 178 16.19 5.10 14.30
N GLN A 179 17.42 5.62 14.23
CA GLN A 179 18.15 6.04 15.42
C GLN A 179 17.59 7.36 15.98
N ILE A 180 17.26 7.34 17.26
CA ILE A 180 16.83 8.53 18.00
C ILE A 180 18.08 9.37 18.24
N SER A 181 18.12 10.60 17.73
CA SER A 181 19.11 11.55 18.21
C SER A 181 18.81 11.88 19.68
N GLU A 182 19.73 11.56 20.59
CA GLU A 182 19.60 11.78 22.04
C GLU A 182 19.43 13.26 22.47
N ASN A 183 19.34 14.19 21.52
CA ASN A 183 19.35 15.64 21.75
C ASN A 183 17.98 16.33 21.72
N ASP A 184 16.87 15.59 21.72
CA ASP A 184 15.55 16.19 21.89
C ASP A 184 15.30 16.52 23.36
N ALA A 185 15.97 17.57 23.85
CA ALA A 185 15.58 18.31 25.04
C ALA A 185 14.06 18.56 24.99
N VAL A 186 13.39 18.50 26.15
CA VAL A 186 11.93 18.68 26.30
C VAL A 186 11.42 19.71 25.30
N LEU A 187 10.81 19.22 24.22
CA LEU A 187 10.37 20.08 23.13
C LEU A 187 9.23 20.95 23.66
N GLU A 188 9.52 22.18 24.06
CA GLU A 188 8.53 23.20 24.46
C GLU A 188 7.76 23.73 23.24
N ARG A 189 7.24 22.82 22.40
CA ARG A 189 6.36 23.12 21.28
C ARG A 189 5.03 22.38 21.43
N PRO A 190 3.97 22.84 20.75
CA PRO A 190 2.71 22.10 20.64
C PRO A 190 2.91 20.68 20.08
N LEU A 191 1.90 19.82 20.28
CA LEU A 191 1.87 18.50 19.67
C LEU A 191 1.81 18.66 18.14
N HIS A 192 2.71 18.00 17.40
CA HIS A 192 2.70 18.01 15.94
C HIS A 192 2.02 16.76 15.41
N ILE A 193 0.85 16.94 14.81
CA ILE A 193 0.03 15.89 14.21
C ILE A 193 0.28 15.87 12.71
N VAL A 194 0.57 14.69 12.16
CA VAL A 194 0.74 14.49 10.71
C VAL A 194 -0.33 13.54 10.15
N TRP A 195 -0.86 13.92 8.98
CA TRP A 195 -1.69 13.08 8.13
C TRP A 195 -1.01 12.97 6.76
N SER A 196 -0.33 11.85 6.52
CA SER A 196 0.58 11.60 5.39
C SER A 196 -0.05 10.72 4.30
N HIS A 197 -1.31 10.95 3.97
CA HIS A 197 -2.05 10.14 3.00
C HIS A 197 -2.28 10.90 1.69
N ARG A 198 -2.46 10.15 0.59
CA ARG A 198 -2.95 10.71 -0.68
C ARG A 198 -4.28 11.43 -0.45
N TRP A 199 -4.50 12.54 -1.15
CA TRP A 199 -5.67 13.40 -0.96
C TRP A 199 -6.91 12.85 -1.67
N GLU A 200 -7.35 11.68 -1.23
CA GLU A 200 -8.41 10.90 -1.84
C GLU A 200 -9.51 10.55 -0.84
N HIS A 201 -10.68 10.15 -1.36
CA HIS A 201 -11.85 9.87 -0.55
C HIS A 201 -11.72 8.62 0.33
N ASP A 202 -10.98 7.62 -0.11
CA ASP A 202 -10.78 6.34 0.60
C ASP A 202 -9.93 6.48 1.86
N LYS A 203 -9.19 7.60 1.98
CA LYS A 203 -8.44 7.97 3.19
C LYS A 203 -9.29 8.73 4.22
N ASP A 204 -10.55 9.01 3.86
CA ASP A 204 -11.56 9.69 4.68
C ASP A 204 -11.05 10.96 5.39
N PRO A 205 -10.64 11.98 4.61
CA PRO A 205 -10.20 13.26 5.17
C PRO A 205 -11.31 13.99 5.93
N ASN A 206 -12.59 13.69 5.66
CA ASN A 206 -13.72 14.31 6.37
C ASN A 206 -13.70 13.96 7.85
N THR A 207 -13.55 12.67 8.19
CA THR A 207 -13.40 12.25 9.58
C THR A 207 -12.19 12.91 10.23
N PHE A 208 -11.04 12.93 9.55
CA PHE A 208 -9.83 13.55 10.07
C PHE A 208 -10.04 15.04 10.40
N PHE A 209 -10.50 15.84 9.43
CA PHE A 209 -10.70 17.26 9.63
C PHE A 209 -11.81 17.57 10.64
N SER A 210 -12.86 16.75 10.73
CA SER A 210 -13.87 16.90 11.79
C SER A 210 -13.27 16.79 13.20
N VAL A 211 -12.26 15.93 13.39
CA VAL A 211 -11.55 15.82 14.67
C VAL A 211 -10.63 17.02 14.88
N MET A 212 -9.93 17.48 13.85
CA MET A 212 -9.05 18.67 13.92
C MET A 212 -9.85 19.93 14.26
N TYR A 213 -11.02 20.13 13.64
CA TYR A 213 -11.91 21.24 13.97
C TYR A 213 -12.32 21.20 15.44
N ARG A 214 -12.73 20.03 15.94
CA ARG A 214 -13.09 19.87 17.36
C ARG A 214 -11.92 20.17 18.31
N LEU A 215 -10.67 19.86 17.93
CA LEU A 215 -9.50 20.21 18.75
C LEU A 215 -9.33 21.73 18.81
N LYS A 216 -9.34 22.40 17.64
CA LYS A 216 -9.28 23.86 17.52
C LYS A 216 -10.41 24.55 18.29
N ASP A 217 -11.64 24.10 18.12
CA ASP A 217 -12.83 24.68 18.76
C ASP A 217 -12.80 24.50 20.29
N SER A 218 -12.09 23.48 20.78
CA SER A 218 -11.86 23.29 22.21
C SER A 218 -10.65 24.04 22.76
N GLY A 219 -9.98 24.87 21.95
CA GLY A 219 -8.85 25.70 22.35
C GLY A 219 -7.54 24.93 22.55
N GLU A 220 -7.41 23.73 21.98
CA GLU A 220 -6.18 22.93 22.10
C GLU A 220 -5.10 23.47 21.15
N CYS A 221 -3.87 23.63 21.64
CA CYS A 221 -2.72 24.02 20.84
C CYS A 221 -2.07 22.79 20.18
N PHE A 222 -1.90 22.83 18.86
CA PHE A 222 -1.23 21.77 18.09
C PHE A 222 -0.71 22.34 16.78
N ASP A 223 0.32 21.68 16.25
CA ASP A 223 0.85 21.87 14.90
C ASP A 223 0.29 20.77 14.00
N LEU A 224 0.06 21.09 12.72
CA LEU A 224 -0.59 20.22 11.77
C LEU A 224 0.18 20.16 10.44
N SER A 225 0.57 18.96 10.05
CA SER A 225 1.06 18.65 8.70
C SER A 225 0.06 17.77 7.97
N VAL A 226 -0.46 18.25 6.84
CA VAL A 226 -1.31 17.46 5.94
C VAL A 226 -0.59 17.33 4.61
N ILE A 227 0.09 16.20 4.43
CA ILE A 227 1.02 15.98 3.32
C ILE A 227 0.61 14.77 2.50
N GLY A 228 0.76 14.84 1.19
CA GLY A 228 0.44 13.73 0.31
C GLY A 228 0.13 14.14 -1.12
N GLU A 229 0.28 13.18 -2.03
CA GLU A 229 0.02 13.40 -3.46
C GLU A 229 -1.46 13.69 -3.72
N THR A 230 -1.72 14.54 -4.72
CA THR A 230 -3.05 14.87 -5.20
C THR A 230 -3.17 14.47 -6.66
N PHE A 231 -4.29 13.81 -7.01
CA PHE A 231 -4.58 13.42 -8.40
C PHE A 231 -5.65 14.32 -9.01
N THR A 232 -6.36 13.82 -10.03
CA THR A 232 -7.31 14.60 -10.83
C THR A 232 -8.48 15.15 -10.02
N GLU A 233 -8.95 14.42 -9.01
CA GLU A 233 -10.04 14.84 -8.13
C GLU A 233 -9.56 14.95 -6.68
N LYS A 234 -9.87 16.08 -6.04
CA LYS A 234 -9.53 16.37 -4.64
C LYS A 234 -10.81 16.65 -3.85
N PRO A 235 -11.01 16.02 -2.68
CA PRO A 235 -12.13 16.35 -1.79
C PRO A 235 -12.15 17.83 -1.39
N LYS A 236 -13.30 18.50 -1.49
CA LYS A 236 -13.47 19.94 -1.14
C LYS A 236 -13.03 20.27 0.29
N ILE A 237 -13.16 19.32 1.21
CA ILE A 237 -12.81 19.48 2.63
C ILE A 237 -11.38 19.99 2.85
N PHE A 238 -10.42 19.68 1.97
CA PHE A 238 -9.06 20.19 2.09
C PHE A 238 -8.99 21.71 1.93
N GLU A 239 -9.81 22.32 1.06
CA GLU A 239 -9.81 23.78 0.86
C GLU A 239 -10.44 24.52 2.03
N GLU A 240 -11.53 23.96 2.55
CA GLU A 240 -12.20 24.44 3.76
C GLU A 240 -11.29 24.32 4.98
N ALA A 241 -10.67 23.15 5.16
CA ALA A 241 -9.77 22.86 6.27
C ALA A 241 -8.53 23.75 6.25
N ARG A 242 -7.93 24.01 5.08
CA ARG A 242 -6.77 24.90 4.96
C ARG A 242 -7.08 26.31 5.48
N LYS A 243 -8.28 26.83 5.17
CA LYS A 243 -8.72 28.15 5.64
C LYS A 243 -9.01 28.13 7.14
N TYR A 244 -9.72 27.11 7.61
CA TYR A 244 -10.16 27.01 9.00
C TYR A 244 -9.01 26.75 9.96
N LEU A 245 -8.04 25.92 9.59
CA LEU A 245 -6.92 25.49 10.43
C LEU A 245 -5.63 26.27 10.16
N LYS A 246 -5.68 27.39 9.41
CA LYS A 246 -4.51 28.15 8.95
C LYS A 246 -3.43 28.41 10.02
N ASP A 247 -3.85 28.69 11.25
CA ASP A 247 -2.96 29.06 12.36
C ASP A 247 -2.26 27.85 13.00
N HIS A 248 -2.66 26.64 12.64
CA HIS A 248 -2.08 25.37 13.10
C HIS A 248 -1.22 24.70 12.02
N ILE A 249 -1.30 25.14 10.76
CA ILE A 249 -0.68 24.42 9.63
C ILE A 249 0.82 24.73 9.56
N VAL A 250 1.63 23.67 9.61
CA VAL A 250 3.09 23.72 9.36
C VAL A 250 3.39 23.33 7.91
N ASN A 251 2.87 22.18 7.46
CA ASN A 251 3.06 21.69 6.09
C ASN A 251 1.72 21.34 5.44
N TRP A 252 1.55 21.68 4.15
CA TRP A 252 0.30 21.46 3.44
C TRP A 252 0.53 21.15 1.96
N GLY A 253 0.20 19.93 1.53
CA GLY A 253 0.24 19.53 0.12
C GLY A 253 1.26 18.43 -0.17
N TYR A 254 1.57 18.27 -1.45
CA TYR A 254 2.52 17.27 -1.92
C TYR A 254 3.96 17.74 -1.70
N ILE A 255 4.81 16.85 -1.18
CA ILE A 255 6.24 17.05 -1.03
C ILE A 255 6.95 16.13 -2.03
N PRO A 256 7.53 16.66 -3.13
CA PRO A 256 8.12 15.83 -4.18
C PRO A 256 9.40 15.11 -3.76
N GLU A 257 10.20 15.75 -2.92
CA GLU A 257 11.50 15.24 -2.49
C GLU A 257 11.34 14.33 -1.27
N LYS A 258 11.76 13.07 -1.40
CA LYS A 258 11.62 12.02 -0.36
C LYS A 258 12.27 12.44 0.96
N GLU A 259 13.43 13.10 0.90
CA GLU A 259 14.13 13.55 2.11
C GLU A 259 13.41 14.69 2.83
N GLU A 260 12.78 15.62 2.11
CA GLU A 260 11.95 16.67 2.72
C GLU A 260 10.69 16.09 3.35
N TYR A 261 10.07 15.09 2.70
CA TYR A 261 8.96 14.35 3.29
C TYR A 261 9.38 13.68 4.61
N TYR A 262 10.55 13.04 4.64
CA TYR A 262 11.10 12.43 5.85
C TYR A 262 11.43 13.45 6.94
N LYS A 263 11.92 14.65 6.60
CA LYS A 263 12.09 15.74 7.59
C LYS A 263 10.78 16.13 8.26
N VAL A 264 9.67 16.19 7.51
CA VAL A 264 8.35 16.45 8.11
C VAL A 264 7.95 15.33 9.06
N LEU A 265 8.13 14.06 8.67
CA LEU A 265 7.81 12.92 9.54
C LEU A 265 8.67 12.91 10.81
N ARG A 266 9.99 13.15 10.70
CA ARG A 266 10.89 13.26 11.86
C ARG A 266 10.49 14.38 12.83
N SER A 267 9.90 15.46 12.31
CA SER A 267 9.45 16.59 13.12
C SER A 267 8.09 16.39 13.79
N ALA A 268 7.35 15.33 13.43
CA ALA A 268 6.00 15.07 13.91
C ALA A 268 5.99 14.14 15.14
N ASP A 269 4.95 14.27 15.97
CA ASP A 269 4.79 13.48 17.20
C ASP A 269 3.79 12.34 17.02
N VAL A 270 2.73 12.56 16.23
CA VAL A 270 1.62 11.63 16.05
C VAL A 270 1.25 11.54 14.59
N VAL A 271 1.17 10.33 14.05
CA VAL A 271 0.64 10.08 12.72
C VAL A 271 -0.78 9.52 12.82
N VAL A 272 -1.71 10.05 12.03
CA VAL A 272 -3.11 9.64 12.07
C VAL A 272 -3.51 9.02 10.73
N SER A 273 -4.16 7.86 10.80
CA SER A 273 -4.97 7.35 9.69
C SER A 273 -6.44 7.42 10.04
N THR A 274 -7.26 7.84 9.07
CA THR A 274 -8.73 7.76 9.09
C THR A 274 -9.26 6.86 7.99
N ALA A 275 -8.38 6.12 7.31
CA ALA A 275 -8.71 5.40 6.10
C ALA A 275 -9.93 4.49 6.26
N ILE A 276 -10.79 4.52 5.25
CA ILE A 276 -11.87 3.56 5.05
C ILE A 276 -11.43 2.39 4.15
N HIS A 277 -10.25 2.51 3.52
CA HIS A 277 -9.62 1.46 2.74
C HIS A 277 -8.08 1.53 2.81
N GLU A 278 -7.43 0.40 3.12
CA GLU A 278 -5.99 0.26 3.21
C GLU A 278 -5.60 -1.23 3.21
N PHE A 279 -4.63 -1.62 2.37
CA PHE A 279 -4.15 -3.00 2.27
C PHE A 279 -2.83 -3.24 3.00
N PHE A 280 -2.01 -2.20 3.19
CA PHE A 280 -0.73 -2.33 3.87
C PHE A 280 -0.37 -1.14 4.75
N GLY A 281 -0.62 0.10 4.33
CA GLY A 281 -0.40 1.28 5.18
C GLY A 281 1.05 1.76 5.21
N VAL A 282 1.72 1.77 4.06
CA VAL A 282 3.13 2.23 3.91
C VAL A 282 3.37 3.58 4.59
N SER A 283 2.53 4.58 4.34
CA SER A 283 2.69 5.93 4.92
C SER A 283 2.64 5.95 6.45
N MET A 284 1.85 5.06 7.05
CA MET A 284 1.77 4.93 8.51
C MET A 284 3.02 4.25 9.06
N MET A 285 3.52 3.21 8.38
CA MET A 285 4.75 2.53 8.78
C MET A 285 5.98 3.44 8.64
N GLU A 286 6.07 4.21 7.56
CA GLU A 286 7.12 5.23 7.38
C GLU A 286 7.14 6.21 8.56
N ALA A 287 5.99 6.84 8.86
CA ALA A 287 5.89 7.77 9.97
C ALA A 287 6.18 7.11 11.33
N THR A 288 5.75 5.87 11.52
CA THR A 288 6.07 5.09 12.73
C THR A 288 7.58 4.83 12.85
N GLY A 289 8.27 4.56 11.74
CA GLY A 289 9.73 4.41 11.70
C GLY A 289 10.46 5.70 12.06
N PHE A 290 9.86 6.86 11.78
CA PHE A 290 10.32 8.17 12.27
C PHE A 290 9.75 8.54 13.65
N HIS A 291 9.44 7.54 14.47
CA HIS A 291 9.03 7.67 15.88
C HIS A 291 7.70 8.41 16.14
N CYS A 292 6.89 8.66 15.10
CA CYS A 292 5.53 9.17 15.30
C CYS A 292 4.68 8.11 16.01
N TYR A 293 3.92 8.51 17.03
CA TYR A 293 2.91 7.63 17.64
C TYR A 293 1.78 7.35 16.63
N PRO A 294 1.53 6.10 16.22
CA PRO A 294 0.48 5.80 15.25
C PRO A 294 -0.91 5.79 15.91
N LEU A 295 -1.87 6.47 15.28
CA LEU A 295 -3.29 6.37 15.59
C LEU A 295 -4.04 5.88 14.35
N CYS A 296 -4.37 4.59 14.36
CA CYS A 296 -4.99 3.89 13.24
C CYS A 296 -6.41 3.39 13.59
N PRO A 297 -7.32 3.27 12.63
CA PRO A 297 -8.62 2.68 12.91
C PRO A 297 -8.48 1.16 13.16
N ASN A 298 -9.27 0.61 14.08
CA ASN A 298 -9.30 -0.81 14.43
C ASN A 298 -10.05 -1.65 13.36
N LYS A 299 -9.57 -1.59 12.13
CA LYS A 299 -10.09 -2.26 10.93
C LYS A 299 -9.02 -2.24 9.85
N LEU A 300 -9.30 -2.84 8.69
CA LEU A 300 -8.37 -2.92 7.58
C LEU A 300 -7.13 -3.74 7.98
N VAL A 301 -5.96 -3.43 7.41
CA VAL A 301 -4.68 -4.05 7.77
C VAL A 301 -4.15 -3.60 9.14
N TYR A 302 -4.65 -2.50 9.70
CA TYR A 302 -4.00 -1.90 10.89
C TYR A 302 -3.95 -2.81 12.13
N PRO A 303 -4.95 -3.66 12.45
CA PRO A 303 -4.84 -4.64 13.53
C PRO A 303 -3.81 -5.75 13.30
N GLU A 304 -3.38 -5.97 12.05
CA GLU A 304 -2.30 -6.90 11.70
C GLU A 304 -0.92 -6.29 12.00
N ILE A 305 -0.79 -4.96 11.91
CA ILE A 305 0.49 -4.24 12.03
C ILE A 305 0.67 -3.64 13.43
N TYR A 306 -0.39 -3.07 14.00
CA TYR A 306 -0.31 -2.23 15.19
C TYR A 306 -0.98 -2.88 16.41
N PRO A 307 -0.31 -2.90 17.57
CA PRO A 307 -0.93 -3.28 18.84
C PRO A 307 -2.18 -2.43 19.18
N LYS A 308 -3.12 -3.02 19.93
CA LYS A 308 -4.42 -2.40 20.27
C LYS A 308 -4.34 -0.98 20.85
N LYS A 309 -3.25 -0.61 21.55
CA LYS A 309 -3.07 0.73 22.13
C LYS A 309 -3.04 1.85 21.08
N TYR A 310 -2.57 1.53 19.87
CA TYR A 310 -2.49 2.44 18.72
C TYR A 310 -3.79 2.47 17.89
N LEU A 311 -4.77 1.63 18.24
CA LEU A 311 -6.01 1.50 17.49
C LEU A 311 -7.17 2.26 18.14
N TYR A 312 -8.07 2.79 17.30
CA TYR A 312 -9.33 3.40 17.73
C TYR A 312 -10.53 2.89 16.93
N ASN A 313 -11.72 2.87 17.53
CA ASN A 313 -12.95 2.36 16.92
C ASN A 313 -13.89 3.48 16.45
N THR A 314 -13.80 4.68 17.02
CA THR A 314 -14.71 5.79 16.69
C THR A 314 -13.97 7.13 16.56
N PRO A 315 -14.49 8.08 15.76
CA PRO A 315 -13.94 9.44 15.70
C PRO A 315 -13.87 10.13 17.06
N ASN A 316 -14.80 9.80 17.98
CA ASN A 316 -14.77 10.34 19.34
C ASN A 316 -13.62 9.76 20.18
N GLN A 317 -13.26 8.50 20.00
CA GLN A 317 -12.09 7.91 20.64
C GLN A 317 -10.80 8.54 20.11
N LEU A 318 -10.71 8.75 18.79
CA LEU A 318 -9.59 9.46 18.16
C LEU A 318 -9.46 10.89 18.73
N TYR A 319 -10.55 11.65 18.77
CA TYR A 319 -10.57 12.99 19.38
C TYR A 319 -10.09 12.99 20.83
N LYS A 320 -10.60 12.07 21.67
CA LYS A 320 -10.20 12.00 23.09
C LYS A 320 -8.70 11.70 23.25
N LYS A 321 -8.14 10.80 22.43
CA LYS A 321 -6.70 10.49 22.44
C LYS A 321 -5.87 11.71 22.02
N LEU A 322 -6.21 12.34 20.89
CA LEU A 322 -5.49 13.52 20.42
C LEU A 322 -5.60 14.70 21.39
N LYS A 323 -6.77 14.94 21.97
CA LYS A 323 -6.96 15.97 22.99
C LYS A 323 -6.07 15.73 24.21
N HIS A 324 -5.96 14.47 24.65
CA HIS A 324 -5.06 14.11 25.73
C HIS A 324 -3.60 14.39 25.35
N PHE A 325 -3.19 14.05 24.13
CA PHE A 325 -1.84 14.34 23.64
C PHE A 325 -1.56 15.84 23.46
N CYS A 326 -2.54 16.66 23.07
CA CYS A 326 -2.36 18.12 23.04
C CYS A 326 -2.05 18.68 24.44
N LYS A 327 -2.69 18.14 25.48
CA LYS A 327 -2.45 18.54 26.88
C LYS A 327 -1.17 17.96 27.48
N TYR A 328 -0.80 16.76 27.04
CA TYR A 328 0.36 16.01 27.53
C TYR A 328 1.16 15.44 26.34
N PRO A 329 1.91 16.25 25.59
CA PRO A 329 2.59 15.79 24.37
C PRO A 329 3.57 14.64 24.61
N ASN A 330 4.21 14.60 25.78
CA ASN A 330 5.12 13.53 26.17
C ASN A 330 4.45 12.15 26.30
N ALA A 331 3.11 12.07 26.35
CA ALA A 331 2.40 10.80 26.28
C ALA A 331 2.44 10.15 24.89
N ALA A 332 2.75 10.92 23.84
CA ALA A 332 2.93 10.43 22.47
C ALA A 332 4.39 10.43 22.02
N ARG A 333 5.16 11.49 22.34
CA ARG A 333 6.55 11.67 21.91
C ARG A 333 7.44 10.51 22.33
N HIS A 334 8.16 9.94 21.35
CA HIS A 334 9.09 8.83 21.55
C HIS A 334 8.51 7.64 22.33
N ASN A 335 7.18 7.47 22.31
CA ASN A 335 6.44 6.41 22.99
C ASN A 335 5.82 5.43 21.97
N THR A 336 6.60 5.10 20.94
CA THR A 336 6.28 4.05 19.99
C THR A 336 7.11 2.81 20.31
N GLU A 337 6.44 1.67 20.45
CA GLU A 337 7.04 0.34 20.69
C GLU A 337 6.71 -0.59 19.51
N VAL A 338 6.44 0.00 18.33
CA VAL A 338 6.08 -0.78 17.14
C VAL A 338 7.37 -1.29 16.51
N ASP A 339 7.55 -2.61 16.53
CA ASP A 339 8.64 -3.25 15.80
C ASP A 339 8.33 -3.31 14.31
N LEU A 340 9.12 -2.60 13.51
CA LEU A 340 9.01 -2.59 12.05
C LEU A 340 10.02 -3.52 11.37
N ALA A 341 10.94 -4.15 12.11
CA ALA A 341 11.94 -5.06 11.55
C ALA A 341 11.33 -6.19 10.69
N PRO A 342 10.16 -6.77 11.01
CA PRO A 342 9.52 -7.78 10.16
C PRO A 342 9.13 -7.29 8.75
N PHE A 343 9.04 -5.98 8.54
CA PHE A 343 8.59 -5.36 7.30
C PHE A 343 9.74 -4.75 6.48
N THR A 344 10.97 -4.73 6.99
CA THR A 344 12.11 -4.15 6.27
C THR A 344 12.57 -5.06 5.13
N TRP A 345 13.19 -4.44 4.12
CA TRP A 345 13.81 -5.21 3.04
C TRP A 345 14.87 -6.20 3.53
N GLU A 346 15.70 -5.78 4.50
CA GLU A 346 16.77 -6.61 5.06
C GLU A 346 16.25 -7.93 5.64
N THR A 347 15.10 -7.91 6.31
CA THR A 347 14.44 -9.11 6.82
C THR A 347 13.79 -9.92 5.70
N LEU A 348 13.06 -9.24 4.80
CA LEU A 348 12.22 -9.90 3.79
C LEU A 348 12.99 -10.46 2.59
N LYS A 349 14.18 -9.94 2.27
CA LYS A 349 14.95 -10.30 1.06
C LYS A 349 15.24 -11.79 0.97
N SER A 350 15.48 -12.45 2.10
CA SER A 350 15.75 -13.90 2.15
C SER A 350 14.53 -14.70 1.68
N LYS A 351 13.34 -14.26 2.09
CA LYS A 351 12.06 -14.88 1.72
C LYS A 351 11.73 -14.65 0.26
N TYR A 352 11.91 -13.43 -0.24
CA TYR A 352 11.78 -13.17 -1.68
C TYR A 352 12.74 -14.04 -2.48
N LYS A 353 14.02 -14.08 -2.08
CA LYS A 353 15.02 -14.91 -2.75
C LYS A 353 14.62 -16.39 -2.79
N SER A 354 14.13 -16.97 -1.69
CA SER A 354 13.74 -18.38 -1.66
C SER A 354 12.62 -18.69 -2.64
N ILE A 355 11.60 -17.83 -2.73
CA ILE A 355 10.46 -17.98 -3.64
C ILE A 355 10.92 -18.04 -5.10
N PHE A 356 11.80 -17.14 -5.52
CA PHE A 356 12.33 -17.15 -6.88
C PHE A 356 13.25 -18.33 -7.16
N MET A 357 14.07 -18.74 -6.19
CA MET A 357 14.94 -19.91 -6.33
C MET A 357 14.12 -21.20 -6.48
N GLU A 358 13.07 -21.38 -5.67
CA GLU A 358 12.12 -22.51 -5.78
C GLU A 358 11.39 -22.51 -7.13
N ALA A 359 11.04 -21.34 -7.66
CA ALA A 359 10.38 -21.22 -8.97
C ALA A 359 11.32 -21.52 -10.15
N MET A 360 12.64 -21.41 -9.95
CA MET A 360 13.65 -21.66 -10.99
C MET A 360 14.10 -23.12 -11.06
N THR A 361 13.81 -23.95 -10.05
CA THR A 361 14.11 -25.39 -10.10
C THR A 361 13.10 -26.11 -10.97
#